data_AF-A0A482IMK8-F1
#
_entry.id   AF-A0A482IMK8-F1
#
_cell.length_a   1.000
_cell.length_b   1.000
_cell.length_c   1.000
_cell.angle_alpha   90.00
_cell.angle_beta   90.00
_cell.angle_gamma   90.00
#
_symmetry.space_group_name_H-M   'P 1'
#
loop_
_entity.id
_entity.type
_entity.pdbx_description
1 polymer ?
#
loop_
_entity_poly.entity_id
_entity_poly.type
_entity_poly.pdbx_seq_one_letter_code
_entity_poly.pdbx_strand_id
1 'polypeptide(L)'
;MIKKLLLVDLENKHKVDLSPLDESFRAIIFVGANQNPPKASTKPATAHRFSRVDFLKISGAGKNALDFHIAFELGRTFETAPDTQCFVLSGDKGFDPLLSHLNANGMTCLRVESIAELVSANVTPVGAPDVVVCPHCKKASTIEHHGGQWCSNCGRFATPPDPTLLPSNKKGYERQEWFKDEDNAFYSECCWCHQRTDMTGGIYDDGEWMCGGCIARYAR
;
A
#
# COMPACT_ATOMS: atom_id res chain seq x y z
N MET A 1 -0.35 -5.40 -21.23
CA MET A 1 -0.10 -3.94 -21.14
C MET A 1 -0.16 -3.56 -19.68
N ILE A 2 0.82 -2.81 -19.18
CA ILE A 2 0.82 -2.29 -17.80
C ILE A 2 -0.35 -1.32 -17.68
N LYS A 3 -1.23 -1.53 -16.70
CA LYS A 3 -2.36 -0.65 -16.44
C LYS A 3 -1.91 0.48 -15.52
N LYS A 4 -2.26 1.72 -15.84
CA LYS A 4 -1.96 2.89 -15.02
C LYS A 4 -3.26 3.45 -14.45
N LEU A 5 -3.27 3.72 -13.15
CA LEU A 5 -4.41 4.33 -12.46
C LEU A 5 -4.00 5.68 -11.90
N LEU A 6 -4.74 6.73 -12.27
CA LEU A 6 -4.59 8.07 -11.72
C LEU A 6 -5.72 8.36 -10.73
N LEU A 7 -5.40 8.59 -9.47
CA LEU A 7 -6.32 9.02 -8.42
C LEU A 7 -6.16 10.52 -8.22
N VAL A 8 -7.23 11.28 -8.49
CA VAL A 8 -7.19 12.73 -8.49
C VAL A 8 -7.90 13.28 -7.26
N ASP A 9 -7.16 14.03 -6.46
CA ASP A 9 -7.69 14.82 -5.35
C ASP A 9 -8.16 16.19 -5.87
N LEU A 10 -9.48 16.33 -6.07
CA LEU A 10 -10.07 17.59 -6.56
C LEU A 10 -10.24 18.65 -5.45
N GLU A 11 -10.11 18.26 -4.17
CA GLU A 11 -10.04 19.22 -3.06
C GLU A 11 -8.73 19.99 -3.09
N ASN A 12 -7.62 19.33 -3.42
CA ASN A 12 -6.33 19.98 -3.60
C ASN A 12 -6.13 20.56 -5.02
N LYS A 13 -6.57 19.84 -6.05
CA LYS A 13 -6.36 20.20 -7.47
C LYS A 13 -7.69 20.54 -8.15
N HIS A 14 -8.17 21.76 -7.96
CA HIS A 14 -9.49 22.20 -8.44
C HIS A 14 -9.69 22.20 -9.97
N LYS A 15 -8.60 22.16 -10.76
CA LYS A 15 -8.65 22.08 -12.23
C LYS A 15 -7.65 21.07 -12.70
N VAL A 16 -8.13 20.07 -13.45
CA VAL A 16 -7.31 18.98 -13.96
C VAL A 16 -7.62 18.78 -15.44
N ASP A 17 -6.57 18.83 -16.27
CA ASP A 17 -6.67 18.55 -17.70
C ASP A 17 -6.05 17.17 -17.99
N LEU A 18 -6.91 16.19 -18.26
CA LEU A 18 -6.52 14.82 -18.55
C LEU A 18 -6.11 14.60 -20.02
N SER A 19 -6.22 15.64 -20.88
CA SER A 19 -5.90 15.55 -22.31
C SER A 19 -4.50 15.00 -22.65
N PRO A 20 -3.44 15.19 -21.81
CA PRO A 20 -2.11 14.64 -22.08
C PRO A 20 -1.98 13.12 -21.88
N LEU A 21 -2.96 12.46 -21.26
CA LEU A 21 -2.90 11.03 -20.95
C LEU A 21 -3.34 10.18 -22.16
N ASP A 22 -2.73 9.00 -22.29
CA ASP A 22 -3.09 8.01 -23.31
C ASP A 22 -4.10 6.95 -22.79
N GLU A 23 -4.48 6.00 -23.65
CA GLU A 23 -5.46 4.96 -23.34
C GLU A 23 -5.00 3.94 -22.27
N SER A 24 -3.71 3.90 -21.92
CA SER A 24 -3.19 3.03 -20.85
C SER A 24 -3.58 3.51 -19.45
N PHE A 25 -4.01 4.78 -19.34
CA PHE A 25 -4.48 5.37 -18.11
C PHE A 25 -5.99 5.19 -17.91
N ARG A 26 -6.34 4.82 -16.68
CA ARG A 26 -7.66 5.01 -16.09
C ARG A 26 -7.54 6.12 -15.04
N ALA A 27 -8.57 6.95 -14.89
CA ALA A 27 -8.60 7.96 -13.84
C ALA A 27 -9.84 7.83 -12.94
N ILE A 28 -9.66 8.09 -11.65
CA ILE A 28 -10.74 8.27 -10.68
C ILE A 28 -10.59 9.67 -10.08
N ILE A 29 -11.62 10.49 -10.26
CA ILE A 29 -11.66 11.86 -9.73
C ILE A 29 -12.50 11.87 -8.47
N PHE A 30 -11.84 12.12 -7.34
CA PHE A 30 -12.48 12.23 -6.04
C PHE A 30 -12.97 13.66 -5.84
N VAL A 31 -14.26 13.81 -5.58
CA VAL A 31 -14.93 15.11 -5.40
C VAL A 31 -15.37 15.23 -3.95
N GLY A 32 -14.96 16.31 -3.28
CA GLY A 32 -15.37 16.58 -1.89
C GLY A 32 -16.89 16.70 -1.74
N ALA A 33 -17.42 16.39 -0.56
CA ALA A 33 -18.87 16.37 -0.31
C ALA A 33 -19.54 17.73 -0.61
N ASN A 34 -18.83 18.82 -0.29
CA ASN A 34 -19.29 20.20 -0.50
C ASN A 34 -18.96 20.75 -1.90
N GLN A 35 -18.22 20.00 -2.72
CA GLN A 35 -17.89 20.40 -4.08
C GLN A 35 -18.93 19.85 -5.06
N ASN A 36 -19.18 20.62 -6.11
CA ASN A 36 -19.94 20.13 -7.25
C ASN A 36 -19.00 19.37 -8.18
N PRO A 37 -19.42 18.21 -8.72
CA PRO A 37 -18.64 17.52 -9.74
C PRO A 37 -18.33 18.46 -10.92
N PRO A 38 -17.14 18.36 -11.52
CA PRO A 38 -16.81 19.10 -12.73
C PRO A 38 -17.86 18.90 -13.83
N LYS A 39 -18.21 19.96 -14.55
CA LYS A 39 -19.10 19.86 -15.71
C LYS A 39 -18.43 19.04 -16.81
N ALA A 40 -19.17 18.12 -17.42
CA ALA A 40 -18.69 17.33 -18.54
C ALA A 40 -18.22 18.24 -19.69
N SER A 41 -17.07 17.91 -20.29
CA SER A 41 -16.56 18.63 -21.47
C SER A 41 -17.48 18.39 -22.66
N THR A 42 -17.86 19.46 -23.35
CA THR A 42 -18.68 19.42 -24.58
C THR A 42 -17.83 19.29 -25.85
N LYS A 43 -16.49 19.21 -25.72
CA LYS A 43 -15.56 19.18 -26.86
C LYS A 43 -15.36 17.74 -27.37
N PRO A 44 -15.70 17.41 -28.62
CA PRO A 44 -15.56 16.06 -29.19
C PRO A 44 -14.11 15.54 -29.20
N ALA A 45 -13.13 16.45 -29.34
CA ALA A 45 -11.70 16.13 -29.37
C ALA A 45 -11.16 15.52 -28.06
N THR A 46 -11.92 15.63 -26.96
CA THR A 46 -11.55 15.06 -25.66
C THR A 46 -12.17 13.67 -25.44
N ALA A 47 -13.13 13.24 -26.26
CA ALA A 47 -13.96 12.05 -25.99
C ALA A 47 -13.28 10.69 -26.27
N HIS A 48 -12.16 10.66 -27.00
CA HIS A 48 -11.55 9.42 -27.52
C HIS A 48 -10.14 9.13 -27.02
N ARG A 49 -9.59 9.90 -26.06
CA ARG A 49 -8.17 9.78 -25.66
C ARG A 49 -7.92 8.97 -24.39
N PHE A 50 -8.93 8.75 -23.56
CA PHE A 50 -8.81 8.05 -22.29
C PHE A 50 -9.84 6.93 -22.21
N SER A 51 -9.46 5.81 -21.60
CA SER A 51 -10.29 4.61 -21.60
C SER A 51 -11.51 4.73 -20.67
N ARG A 52 -11.32 5.33 -19.48
CA ARG A 52 -12.39 5.53 -18.49
C ARG A 52 -12.02 6.56 -17.41
N VAL A 53 -12.93 7.49 -17.14
CA VAL A 53 -12.86 8.42 -16.00
C VAL A 53 -14.07 8.18 -15.12
N ASP A 54 -13.86 7.78 -13.87
CA ASP A 54 -14.92 7.63 -12.89
C ASP A 54 -14.90 8.86 -11.96
N PHE A 55 -16.07 9.43 -11.67
CA PHE A 55 -16.21 10.51 -10.67
C PHE A 55 -16.77 9.91 -9.40
N LEU A 56 -16.01 10.00 -8.30
CA LEU A 56 -16.43 9.54 -6.99
C LEU A 56 -16.65 10.75 -6.09
N LYS A 57 -17.92 11.14 -5.93
CA LYS A 57 -18.29 12.15 -4.93
C LYS A 57 -18.40 11.47 -3.57
N ILE A 58 -17.62 11.93 -2.59
CA ILE A 58 -17.65 11.39 -1.23
C ILE A 58 -18.88 11.91 -0.47
N SER A 59 -19.41 11.09 0.43
CA SER A 59 -20.48 11.48 1.36
C SER A 59 -19.90 11.87 2.72
N GLY A 60 -20.36 12.98 3.28
CA GLY A 60 -19.91 13.49 4.57
C GLY A 60 -18.73 14.45 4.47
N ALA A 61 -18.71 15.44 5.36
CA ALA A 61 -17.63 16.42 5.46
C ALA A 61 -16.80 16.12 6.72
N GLY A 62 -15.50 15.96 6.54
CA GLY A 62 -14.56 15.70 7.64
C GLY A 62 -13.15 16.02 7.18
N LYS A 63 -12.28 16.39 8.12
CA LYS A 63 -10.87 16.61 7.82
C LYS A 63 -10.28 15.31 7.26
N ASN A 64 -9.62 15.39 6.10
CA ASN A 64 -9.01 14.27 5.39
C ASN A 64 -10.01 13.19 4.89
N ALA A 65 -11.32 13.49 4.86
CA ALA A 65 -12.31 12.51 4.43
C ALA A 65 -12.04 12.02 2.99
N LEU A 66 -11.63 12.92 2.10
CA LEU A 66 -11.28 12.58 0.73
C LEU A 66 -10.02 11.71 0.67
N ASP A 67 -9.00 12.03 1.46
CA ASP A 67 -7.73 11.30 1.54
C ASP A 67 -7.95 9.83 1.93
N PHE A 68 -8.87 9.57 2.88
CA PHE A 68 -9.21 8.21 3.27
C PHE A 68 -9.89 7.42 2.14
N HIS A 69 -10.70 8.07 1.31
CA HIS A 69 -11.28 7.41 0.13
C HIS A 69 -10.21 7.08 -0.91
N ILE A 70 -9.23 7.97 -1.12
CA ILE A 70 -8.08 7.71 -2.00
C ILE A 70 -7.25 6.54 -1.45
N ALA A 71 -6.91 6.54 -0.15
CA ALA A 71 -6.16 5.48 0.48
C ALA A 71 -6.88 4.12 0.40
N PHE A 72 -8.20 4.11 0.60
CA PHE A 72 -9.04 2.93 0.43
C PHE A 72 -9.01 2.41 -1.01
N GLU A 73 -9.13 3.29 -2.00
CA GLU A 73 -9.10 2.91 -3.41
C GLU A 73 -7.74 2.36 -3.84
N LEU A 74 -6.65 2.93 -3.33
CA LEU A 74 -5.30 2.40 -3.52
C LEU A 74 -5.20 0.97 -2.99
N GLY A 75 -5.60 0.74 -1.73
CA GLY A 75 -5.59 -0.58 -1.11
C GLY A 75 -6.41 -1.60 -1.92
N ARG A 76 -7.63 -1.22 -2.31
CA ARG A 76 -8.52 -2.08 -3.14
C ARG A 76 -7.93 -2.36 -4.52
N THR A 77 -7.27 -1.38 -5.13
CA THR A 77 -6.62 -1.55 -6.43
C THR A 77 -5.49 -2.54 -6.34
N PHE A 78 -4.60 -2.40 -5.34
CA PHE A 78 -3.51 -3.35 -5.15
C PHE A 78 -3.98 -4.74 -4.73
N GLU A 79 -5.11 -4.83 -4.02
CA GLU A 79 -5.73 -6.11 -3.71
C GLU A 79 -6.24 -6.85 -4.96
N THR A 80 -6.83 -6.12 -5.91
CA THR A 80 -7.53 -6.71 -7.07
C THR A 80 -6.69 -6.76 -8.36
N ALA A 81 -5.73 -5.84 -8.51
CA ALA A 81 -4.87 -5.67 -9.68
C ALA A 81 -3.48 -5.16 -9.22
N PRO A 82 -2.68 -6.01 -8.55
CA PRO A 82 -1.42 -5.64 -7.90
C PRO A 82 -0.33 -5.12 -8.86
N ASP A 83 -0.43 -5.47 -10.14
CA ASP A 83 0.43 -5.05 -11.24
C ASP A 83 0.10 -3.63 -11.79
N THR A 84 -0.93 -2.98 -11.23
CA THR A 84 -1.33 -1.61 -11.61
C THR A 84 -0.35 -0.58 -11.04
N GLN A 85 0.14 0.32 -11.90
CA GLN A 85 0.88 1.49 -11.43
C GLN A 85 -0.10 2.58 -11.00
N CYS A 86 -0.04 2.97 -9.73
CA CYS A 86 -0.95 3.96 -9.18
C CYS A 86 -0.28 5.32 -9.03
N PHE A 87 -0.98 6.37 -9.41
CA PHE A 87 -0.49 7.75 -9.32
C PHE A 87 -1.50 8.58 -8.53
N VAL A 88 -1.06 9.27 -7.49
CA VAL A 88 -1.91 10.19 -6.72
C VAL A 88 -1.60 11.62 -7.18
N LEU A 89 -2.55 12.27 -7.83
CA LEU A 89 -2.45 13.68 -8.21
C LEU A 89 -2.94 14.55 -7.06
N SER A 90 -2.01 14.96 -6.20
CA SER A 90 -2.27 15.88 -5.08
C SER A 90 -1.00 16.66 -4.72
N GLY A 91 -1.19 17.89 -4.25
CA GLY A 91 -0.14 18.70 -3.62
C GLY A 91 0.00 18.41 -2.12
N ASP A 92 -0.86 17.59 -1.53
CA ASP A 92 -0.75 17.20 -0.13
C ASP A 92 0.34 16.13 0.06
N LYS A 93 1.31 16.43 0.91
CA LYS A 93 2.39 15.51 1.29
C LYS A 93 1.95 14.48 2.34
N GLY A 94 0.73 14.60 2.87
CA GLY A 94 0.13 13.64 3.80
C GLY A 94 0.04 12.22 3.23
N PHE A 95 0.05 12.06 1.91
CA PHE A 95 0.10 10.75 1.25
C PHE A 95 1.49 10.11 1.25
N ASP A 96 2.58 10.87 1.38
CA ASP A 96 3.95 10.39 1.20
C ASP A 96 4.30 9.20 2.13
N PRO A 97 3.93 9.20 3.43
CA PRO A 97 4.18 8.05 4.31
C PRO A 97 3.46 6.78 3.84
N LEU A 98 2.20 6.90 3.39
CA LEU A 98 1.42 5.78 2.88
C LEU A 98 2.06 5.21 1.61
N LEU A 99 2.40 6.07 0.65
CA LEU A 99 2.99 5.63 -0.62
C LEU A 99 4.36 4.98 -0.41
N SER A 100 5.18 5.52 0.50
CA SER A 100 6.45 4.91 0.89
C SER A 100 6.26 3.50 1.46
N HIS A 101 5.30 3.33 2.38
CA HIS A 101 4.97 2.02 2.94
C HIS A 101 4.51 1.03 1.86
N LEU A 102 3.63 1.45 0.94
CA LEU A 102 3.16 0.59 -0.14
C LEU A 102 4.31 0.18 -1.09
N ASN A 103 5.17 1.13 -1.47
CA ASN A 103 6.33 0.83 -2.32
C ASN A 103 7.32 -0.12 -1.65
N ALA A 104 7.56 0.03 -0.35
CA ALA A 104 8.40 -0.89 0.43
C ALA A 104 7.86 -2.34 0.44
N ASN A 105 6.55 -2.51 0.22
CA ASN A 105 5.87 -3.80 0.13
C ASN A 105 5.68 -4.30 -1.31
N GLY A 106 6.43 -3.73 -2.29
CA GLY A 106 6.47 -4.21 -3.67
C GLY A 106 5.36 -3.68 -4.58
N MET A 107 4.53 -2.74 -4.10
CA MET A 107 3.56 -2.03 -4.94
C MET A 107 4.24 -0.89 -5.70
N THR A 108 3.64 -0.42 -6.80
CA THR A 108 4.18 0.72 -7.56
C THR A 108 3.22 1.90 -7.46
N CYS A 109 3.58 2.89 -6.64
CA CYS A 109 2.81 4.12 -6.51
C CYS A 109 3.66 5.38 -6.35
N LEU A 110 3.15 6.51 -6.86
CA LEU A 110 3.83 7.79 -6.82
C LEU A 110 2.85 8.94 -6.62
N ARG A 111 3.22 9.94 -5.82
CA ARG A 111 2.52 11.23 -5.79
C ARG A 111 3.10 12.15 -6.87
N VAL A 112 2.22 12.79 -7.62
CA VAL A 112 2.57 13.81 -8.60
C VAL A 112 1.81 15.09 -8.31
N GLU A 113 2.43 16.23 -8.57
CA GLU A 113 1.77 17.52 -8.36
C GLU A 113 1.07 18.03 -9.63
N SER A 114 1.48 17.50 -10.79
CA SER A 114 0.95 17.84 -12.10
C SER A 114 0.93 16.64 -13.03
N ILE A 115 0.03 16.65 -14.02
CA ILE A 115 -0.03 15.60 -15.06
C ILE A 115 1.21 15.62 -15.97
N ALA A 116 1.88 16.76 -16.10
CA ALA A 116 3.11 16.89 -16.89
C ALA A 116 4.25 16.00 -16.34
N GLU A 117 4.29 15.77 -15.02
CA GLU A 117 5.24 14.85 -14.39
C GLU A 117 5.00 13.40 -14.83
N LEU A 118 3.75 12.99 -15.07
CA LEU A 118 3.41 11.64 -15.53
C LEU A 118 3.84 11.37 -16.97
N VAL A 119 3.86 12.42 -17.81
CA VAL A 119 4.24 12.34 -19.23
C VAL A 119 5.76 12.44 -19.39
N SER A 120 6.42 13.24 -18.53
CA SER A 120 7.88 13.44 -18.58
C SER A 120 8.64 12.34 -17.86
N ALA A 121 8.01 11.71 -16.87
CA ALA A 121 8.50 10.47 -16.32
C ALA A 121 8.26 9.38 -17.36
N ASN A 122 9.29 9.12 -18.19
CA ASN A 122 9.65 7.74 -18.47
C ASN A 122 9.92 7.11 -17.10
N VAL A 123 8.86 6.72 -16.40
CA VAL A 123 8.94 5.89 -15.21
C VAL A 123 9.58 4.63 -15.74
N THR A 124 10.91 4.57 -15.66
CA THR A 124 11.64 3.33 -15.79
C THR A 124 10.91 2.42 -14.83
N PRO A 125 10.20 1.38 -15.33
CA PRO A 125 9.63 0.41 -14.42
C PRO A 125 10.82 0.00 -13.56
N VAL A 126 10.73 0.23 -12.25
CA VAL A 126 11.57 -0.53 -11.33
C VAL A 126 11.24 -1.96 -11.73
N GLY A 127 12.20 -2.58 -12.44
CA GLY A 127 11.93 -3.68 -13.36
C GLY A 127 11.02 -4.63 -12.64
N ALA A 128 9.84 -4.89 -13.22
CA ALA A 128 8.79 -5.64 -12.56
C ALA A 128 9.48 -6.84 -11.90
N PRO A 129 9.57 -6.90 -10.55
CA PRO A 129 10.11 -8.08 -9.93
C PRO A 129 9.28 -9.24 -10.47
N ASP A 130 9.85 -10.44 -10.62
CA ASP A 130 9.05 -11.62 -10.96
C ASP A 130 7.98 -11.77 -9.87
N VAL A 131 6.80 -11.15 -10.08
CA VAL A 131 5.79 -11.01 -9.03
C VAL A 131 5.10 -12.35 -8.98
N VAL A 132 5.51 -13.17 -8.01
CA VAL A 132 4.93 -14.49 -7.82
C VAL A 132 3.52 -14.31 -7.25
N VAL A 133 2.50 -14.61 -8.05
CA VAL A 133 1.13 -14.59 -7.56
C VAL A 133 0.96 -15.73 -6.56
N CYS A 134 0.46 -15.41 -5.36
CA CYS A 134 0.24 -16.43 -4.34
C CYS A 134 -0.79 -17.47 -4.84
N PRO A 135 -0.47 -18.77 -4.88
CA PRO A 135 -1.39 -19.81 -5.31
C PRO A 135 -2.58 -19.98 -4.36
N HIS A 136 -2.45 -19.54 -3.10
CA HIS A 136 -3.48 -19.67 -2.08
C HIS A 136 -4.52 -18.55 -2.11
N CYS A 137 -4.07 -17.29 -2.06
CA CYS A 137 -4.98 -16.14 -2.03
C CYS A 137 -5.15 -15.44 -3.38
N LYS A 138 -4.41 -15.88 -4.41
CA LYS A 138 -4.41 -15.32 -5.77
C LYS A 138 -4.00 -13.85 -5.85
N LYS A 139 -3.42 -13.29 -4.78
CA LYS A 139 -2.87 -11.93 -4.75
C LYS A 139 -1.38 -11.95 -5.05
N ALA A 140 -0.91 -10.94 -5.78
CA ALA A 140 0.51 -10.74 -6.07
C ALA A 140 1.16 -9.90 -4.96
N SER A 141 1.06 -10.43 -3.74
CA SER A 141 1.58 -9.82 -2.51
C SER A 141 2.63 -10.74 -1.90
N THR A 142 3.55 -11.25 -2.72
CA THR A 142 4.64 -12.10 -2.26
C THR A 142 5.94 -11.33 -2.18
N ILE A 143 6.70 -11.61 -1.14
CA ILE A 143 8.05 -11.09 -0.91
C ILE A 143 9.02 -12.26 -0.94
N GLU A 144 10.23 -12.05 -1.47
CA GLU A 144 11.29 -13.04 -1.44
C GLU A 144 11.69 -13.32 0.01
N HIS A 145 11.84 -14.59 0.37
CA HIS A 145 12.25 -15.00 1.70
C HIS A 145 13.02 -16.33 1.65
N HIS A 146 14.35 -16.25 1.68
CA HIS A 146 15.29 -17.38 1.66
C HIS A 146 15.10 -18.34 0.47
N GLY A 147 15.03 -17.82 -0.74
CA GLY A 147 14.79 -18.57 -1.97
C GLY A 147 13.32 -18.94 -2.20
N GLY A 148 12.44 -18.60 -1.26
CA GLY A 148 10.99 -18.78 -1.34
C GLY A 148 10.26 -17.46 -1.59
N GLN A 149 8.94 -17.54 -1.65
CA GLN A 149 8.05 -16.41 -1.87
C GLN A 149 6.99 -16.41 -0.77
N TRP A 150 7.11 -15.55 0.23
CA TRP A 150 6.16 -15.42 1.34
C TRP A 150 5.03 -14.45 0.99
N CYS A 151 3.77 -14.86 1.12
CA CYS A 151 2.65 -13.97 0.89
C CYS A 151 2.30 -13.18 2.15
N SER A 152 2.49 -11.85 2.11
CA SER A 152 2.14 -10.94 3.21
C SER A 152 0.64 -10.84 3.46
N ASN A 153 -0.19 -11.11 2.45
CA ASN A 153 -1.65 -11.04 2.58
C ASN A 153 -2.26 -12.25 3.30
N CYS A 154 -1.77 -13.47 3.04
CA CYS A 154 -2.37 -14.68 3.65
C CYS A 154 -1.45 -15.40 4.65
N GLY A 155 -0.22 -14.91 4.84
CA GLY A 155 0.75 -15.51 5.74
C GLY A 155 1.17 -16.92 5.34
N ARG A 156 1.30 -17.18 4.03
CA ARG A 156 1.72 -18.48 3.49
C ARG A 156 2.77 -18.32 2.41
N PHE A 157 3.70 -19.27 2.35
CA PHE A 157 4.62 -19.36 1.23
C PHE A 157 3.86 -19.74 -0.05
N ALA A 158 3.94 -18.86 -1.05
CA ALA A 158 3.55 -19.15 -2.41
C ALA A 158 4.50 -20.14 -3.09
N THR A 159 5.79 -20.00 -2.81
CA THR A 159 6.84 -20.99 -3.10
C THR A 159 7.63 -21.19 -1.81
N PRO A 160 7.83 -22.43 -1.34
CA PRO A 160 8.56 -22.68 -0.11
C PRO A 160 10.01 -22.18 -0.19
N PRO A 161 10.62 -21.78 0.95
CA PRO A 161 12.01 -21.35 0.99
C PRO A 161 12.96 -22.52 0.69
N ASP A 162 14.14 -22.20 0.14
CA ASP A 162 15.21 -23.17 -0.04
C ASP A 162 15.77 -23.57 1.34
N PRO A 163 15.67 -24.84 1.75
CA PRO A 163 16.15 -25.31 3.04
C PRO A 163 17.64 -25.03 3.29
N THR A 164 18.47 -24.93 2.24
CA THR A 164 19.91 -24.65 2.37
C THR A 164 20.21 -23.19 2.67
N LEU A 165 19.29 -22.29 2.29
CA LEU A 165 19.38 -20.85 2.54
C LEU A 165 18.85 -20.48 3.93
N LEU A 166 18.10 -21.36 4.59
CA LEU A 166 17.57 -21.14 5.93
C LEU A 166 18.73 -20.97 6.95
N PRO A 167 18.75 -19.86 7.71
CA PRO A 167 19.74 -19.63 8.75
C PRO A 167 19.83 -20.80 9.74
N SER A 168 18.69 -21.40 10.09
CA SER A 168 18.59 -22.52 11.02
C SER A 168 19.33 -23.79 10.59
N ASN A 169 19.57 -23.94 9.28
CA ASN A 169 20.17 -25.14 8.71
C ASN A 169 21.68 -24.97 8.44
N LYS A 170 22.24 -23.78 8.72
CA LYS A 170 23.67 -23.53 8.57
C LYS A 170 24.45 -24.15 9.73
N LYS A 171 25.59 -24.76 9.42
CA LYS A 171 26.47 -25.39 10.42
C LYS A 171 27.04 -24.31 11.35
N GLY A 172 26.81 -24.42 12.65
CA GLY A 172 27.16 -23.39 13.63
C GLY A 172 26.07 -22.34 13.86
N TYR A 173 24.86 -22.53 13.31
CA TYR A 173 23.69 -21.77 13.75
C TYR A 173 23.39 -22.13 15.20
N GLU A 174 23.78 -21.24 16.08
CA GLU A 174 23.22 -21.13 17.41
C GLU A 174 22.14 -20.05 17.30
N ARG A 175 20.91 -20.36 17.71
CA ARG A 175 19.88 -19.32 17.80
C ARG A 175 20.43 -18.29 18.78
N GLN A 176 20.92 -17.17 18.28
CA GLN A 176 21.26 -16.03 19.14
C GLN A 176 20.01 -15.76 19.97
N GLU A 177 20.13 -15.89 21.30
CA GLU A 177 19.20 -15.20 22.18
C GLU A 177 19.26 -13.74 21.72
N TRP A 178 18.12 -13.22 21.27
CA TRP A 178 18.04 -12.00 20.49
C TRP A 178 18.57 -10.82 21.31
N PHE A 179 19.85 -10.51 21.18
CA PHE A 179 20.41 -9.27 21.69
C PHE A 179 20.04 -8.15 20.73
N LYS A 180 18.85 -7.59 20.98
CA LYS A 180 18.54 -6.15 21.01
C LYS A 180 19.27 -5.27 19.99
N ASP A 181 18.89 -5.38 18.73
CA ASP A 181 18.80 -4.22 17.84
C ASP A 181 17.50 -4.32 17.04
N GLU A 182 16.43 -4.70 17.74
CA GLU A 182 15.07 -4.49 17.23
C GLU A 182 14.81 -2.98 17.23
N ASP A 183 14.15 -2.49 16.18
CA ASP A 183 13.56 -1.16 16.14
C ASP A 183 12.82 -0.90 17.46
N ASN A 184 13.48 -0.21 18.39
CA ASN A 184 12.98 0.10 19.74
C ASN A 184 11.68 0.94 19.73
N ALA A 185 11.15 1.25 18.54
CA ALA A 185 9.99 2.09 18.31
C ALA A 185 8.67 1.46 18.77
N PHE A 186 8.57 0.13 18.88
CA PHE A 186 7.31 -0.55 19.27
C PHE A 186 7.43 -1.44 20.50
N TYR A 187 8.38 -1.14 21.39
CA TYR A 187 8.48 -1.78 22.70
C TYR A 187 7.64 -1.03 23.74
N SER A 188 6.73 -1.74 24.40
CA SER A 188 5.99 -1.21 25.55
C SER A 188 6.27 -2.04 26.79
N GLU A 189 5.91 -1.52 27.95
CA GLU A 189 5.96 -2.26 29.21
C GLU A 189 4.70 -3.10 29.34
N CYS A 190 4.88 -4.42 29.48
CA CYS A 190 3.78 -5.34 29.69
C CYS A 190 3.19 -5.12 31.10
N CYS A 191 1.88 -4.86 31.20
CA CYS A 191 1.19 -4.62 32.47
C CYS A 191 1.24 -5.81 33.44
N TRP A 192 1.65 -6.99 32.96
CA TRP A 192 1.67 -8.24 33.73
C TRP A 192 3.05 -8.69 34.18
N CYS A 193 4.07 -8.64 33.30
CA CYS A 193 5.43 -9.01 33.68
C CYS A 193 6.35 -7.80 33.93
N HIS A 194 5.84 -6.59 33.69
CA HIS A 194 6.58 -5.32 33.80
C HIS A 194 7.90 -5.32 33.01
N GLN A 195 7.99 -6.17 31.98
CA GLN A 195 9.12 -6.21 31.07
C GLN A 195 8.82 -5.34 29.86
N ARG A 196 9.81 -4.57 29.41
CA ARG A 196 9.79 -3.97 28.08
C ARG A 196 10.02 -5.07 27.07
N THR A 197 9.00 -5.35 26.28
CA THR A 197 9.05 -6.38 25.24
C THR A 197 8.39 -5.85 23.98
N ASP A 198 8.68 -6.48 22.84
CA ASP A 198 7.99 -6.22 21.58
C ASP A 198 6.47 -6.40 21.75
N MET A 199 5.70 -5.49 21.15
CA MET A 199 4.24 -5.49 21.20
C MET A 199 3.57 -6.57 20.34
N THR A 200 4.34 -7.23 19.45
CA THR A 200 3.84 -8.29 18.56
C THR A 200 3.26 -9.49 19.32
N GLY A 201 2.10 -9.97 18.87
CA GLY A 201 1.45 -11.15 19.46
C GLY A 201 0.94 -10.94 20.89
N GLY A 202 0.97 -9.72 21.41
CA GLY A 202 0.32 -9.32 22.66
C GLY A 202 -1.18 -9.10 22.51
N ILE A 203 -1.86 -8.96 23.65
CA ILE A 203 -3.28 -8.62 23.76
C ILE A 203 -3.34 -7.23 24.38
N TYR A 204 -4.20 -6.39 23.82
CA TYR A 204 -4.49 -5.07 24.35
C TYR A 204 -5.97 -5.04 24.71
N ASP A 205 -6.27 -4.80 25.99
CA ASP A 205 -7.64 -4.79 26.51
C ASP A 205 -7.75 -3.72 27.61
N ASP A 206 -8.84 -2.94 27.59
CA ASP A 206 -9.12 -1.87 28.57
C ASP A 206 -7.96 -0.88 28.87
N GLY A 207 -7.11 -0.59 27.88
CA GLY A 207 -5.97 0.31 28.05
C GLY A 207 -4.70 -0.36 28.57
N GLU A 208 -4.77 -1.65 28.87
CA GLU A 208 -3.66 -2.46 29.33
C GLU A 208 -3.14 -3.35 28.21
N TRP A 209 -1.82 -3.45 28.13
CA TRP A 209 -1.17 -4.33 27.17
C TRP A 209 -0.49 -5.50 27.91
N MET A 210 -0.76 -6.72 27.46
CA MET A 210 -0.10 -7.93 27.92
C MET A 210 0.69 -8.55 26.76
N CYS A 211 1.98 -8.79 26.96
CA CYS A 211 2.84 -9.37 25.95
C CYS A 211 2.49 -10.84 25.64
N GLY A 212 2.85 -11.30 24.44
CA GLY A 212 2.56 -12.68 23.99
C GLY A 212 3.11 -13.76 24.93
N GLY A 213 4.23 -13.49 25.60
CA GLY A 213 4.80 -14.39 26.61
C GLY A 213 3.93 -14.54 27.86
N CYS A 214 3.30 -13.46 28.32
CA CYS A 214 2.34 -13.51 29.41
C CYS A 214 1.06 -14.22 28.97
N ILE A 215 0.53 -13.93 27.79
CA ILE A 215 -0.64 -14.64 27.25
C ILE A 215 -0.40 -16.14 27.22
N ALA A 216 0.72 -16.60 26.66
CA ALA A 216 1.04 -18.02 26.59
C ALA A 216 1.15 -18.68 27.98
N ARG A 217 1.47 -17.91 29.03
CA ARG A 217 1.52 -18.39 30.42
C ARG A 217 0.14 -18.42 31.09
N TYR A 218 -0.70 -17.43 30.82
CA TYR A 218 -1.97 -17.20 31.52
C TYR A 218 -3.22 -17.68 30.77
N ALA A 219 -3.13 -17.98 29.47
CA ALA A 219 -4.22 -18.50 28.65
C ALA A 219 -4.52 -20.00 28.89
N ARG A 220 -4.39 -20.46 30.14
CA ARG A 220 -4.79 -21.82 30.55
C ARG A 220 -6.24 -21.88 30.97
#